data_AF-A0A9P7EKG5-F1
#
_entry.id   AF-A0A9P7EKG5-F1
#
_cell.length_a   1.000
_cell.length_b   1.000
_cell.length_c   1.000
_cell.angle_alpha   90.00
_cell.angle_beta   90.00
_cell.angle_gamma   90.00
#
_symmetry.space_group_name_H-M   'P 1'
#
loop_
_entity.id
_entity.type
_entity.pdbx_description
1 polymer ?
#
loop_
_entity_poly.entity_id
_entity_poly.type
_entity_poly.pdbx_seq_one_letter_code
_entity_poly.pdbx_strand_id
1 'polypeptide(L)'
;IHLAITVLIISTQFQLFNMIEEGESKQSKAQWSEEEVDGLLSYLQLQVSKIAGVTFRDETFHEAAKSIAHLSKQGSPKDMAQCKRKWKALKQIHLAIERYCNRSRFY
;
A
#
# COMPACT_ATOMS: atom_id res chain seq x y z
N ILE A 1 19.68 -10.03 -21.22
CA ILE A 1 20.46 -9.21 -20.27
C ILE A 1 19.63 -8.02 -19.75
N HIS A 2 19.02 -7.20 -20.61
CA HIS A 2 18.25 -6.01 -20.18
C HIS A 2 17.04 -6.31 -19.26
N LEU A 3 16.29 -7.39 -19.51
CA LEU A 3 15.14 -7.80 -18.69
C LEU A 3 15.53 -8.24 -17.26
N ALA A 4 16.66 -8.96 -17.14
CA ALA A 4 17.18 -9.40 -15.85
C ALA A 4 17.63 -8.22 -14.98
N ILE A 5 18.23 -7.20 -15.61
CA ILE A 5 18.64 -5.96 -14.95
C ILE A 5 17.41 -5.20 -14.42
N THR A 6 16.32 -5.12 -15.19
CA THR A 6 15.11 -4.41 -14.74
C THR A 6 14.37 -5.12 -13.60
N VAL A 7 14.33 -6.46 -13.60
CA VAL A 7 13.73 -7.23 -12.49
C VAL A 7 14.55 -7.06 -11.23
N LEU A 8 15.88 -7.14 -11.32
CA LEU A 8 16.77 -6.88 -10.19
C LEU A 8 16.60 -5.46 -9.63
N ILE A 9 16.41 -4.44 -10.49
CA ILE A 9 16.15 -3.06 -10.07
C ILE A 9 14.80 -2.95 -9.35
N ILE A 10 13.73 -3.60 -9.84
CA ILE A 10 12.42 -3.56 -9.16
C ILE A 10 12.48 -4.30 -7.82
N SER A 11 13.16 -5.45 -7.76
CA SER A 11 13.37 -6.18 -6.51
C SER A 11 14.21 -5.37 -5.53
N THR A 12 15.28 -4.69 -5.97
CA THR A 12 16.08 -3.82 -5.08
C THR A 12 15.31 -2.57 -4.67
N GLN A 13 14.48 -1.97 -5.52
CA GLN A 13 13.61 -0.85 -5.14
C GLN A 13 12.50 -1.29 -4.16
N PHE A 14 11.98 -2.52 -4.30
CA PHE A 14 11.05 -3.13 -3.34
C PHE A 14 11.74 -3.41 -1.99
N GLN A 15 12.98 -3.91 -2.01
CA GLN A 15 13.80 -4.10 -0.81
C GLN A 15 14.22 -2.77 -0.18
N LEU A 16 14.58 -1.75 -0.98
CA LEU A 16 14.87 -0.39 -0.50
C LEU A 16 13.64 0.31 0.02
N PHE A 17 12.46 0.10 -0.55
CA PHE A 17 11.21 0.60 0.01
C PHE A 17 10.90 -0.05 1.36
N ASN A 18 11.15 -1.36 1.49
CA ASN A 18 11.08 -2.07 2.77
C ASN A 18 12.14 -1.60 3.78
N MET A 19 13.37 -1.26 3.32
CA MET A 19 14.49 -0.77 4.15
C MET A 19 14.42 0.72 4.49
N ILE A 20 13.87 1.58 3.63
CA ILE A 20 13.67 3.02 3.93
C ILE A 20 12.62 3.19 5.03
N GLU A 21 11.74 2.20 5.21
CA GLU A 21 10.90 2.06 6.40
C GLU A 21 11.65 1.58 7.67
N GLU A 22 12.92 1.14 7.58
CA GLU A 22 13.73 0.69 8.74
C GLU A 22 14.59 1.82 9.33
N GLY A 23 14.60 3.00 8.68
CA GLY A 23 15.56 4.07 8.97
C GLY A 23 15.15 5.13 9.99
N GLU A 24 13.93 5.14 10.55
CA GLU A 24 13.55 6.17 11.54
C GLU A 24 12.77 5.65 12.77
N SER A 25 13.51 5.57 13.88
CA SER A 25 13.08 5.66 15.29
C SER A 25 12.23 4.54 15.89
N LYS A 26 12.51 4.21 17.16
CA LYS A 26 11.81 3.24 18.02
C LYS A 26 10.38 3.68 18.36
N GLN A 27 9.50 3.78 17.37
CA GLN A 27 8.06 3.90 17.59
C GLN A 27 7.38 2.76 16.86
N SER A 28 6.91 1.78 17.63
CA SER A 28 6.17 0.57 17.22
C SER A 28 5.66 0.62 15.77
N LYS A 29 6.40 -0.02 14.85
CA LYS A 29 6.01 -0.13 13.45
C LYS A 29 4.63 -0.78 13.41
N ALA A 30 3.67 -0.13 12.76
CA ALA A 30 2.36 -0.71 12.55
C ALA A 30 2.53 -1.96 11.65
N GLN A 31 2.60 -3.13 12.27
CA GLN A 31 2.61 -4.41 11.55
C GLN A 31 1.25 -4.55 10.87
N TRP A 32 1.26 -4.75 9.55
CA TRP A 32 0.05 -4.95 8.74
C TRP A 32 -0.05 -6.44 8.41
N SER A 33 -1.12 -7.09 8.85
CA SER A 33 -1.45 -8.44 8.41
C SER A 33 -2.04 -8.42 6.99
N GLU A 34 -2.04 -9.58 6.33
CA GLU A 34 -2.65 -9.71 5.01
C GLU A 34 -4.15 -9.39 5.05
N GLU A 35 -4.85 -9.81 6.11
CA GLU A 35 -6.26 -9.51 6.33
C GLU A 35 -6.53 -8.01 6.54
N GLU A 36 -5.65 -7.30 7.25
CA GLU A 36 -5.78 -5.85 7.40
C GLU A 36 -5.58 -5.11 6.07
N VAL A 37 -4.64 -5.59 5.24
CA VAL A 37 -4.39 -5.03 3.91
C VAL A 37 -5.55 -5.29 2.98
N ASP A 38 -6.08 -6.51 2.96
CA ASP A 38 -7.23 -6.89 2.14
C ASP A 38 -8.49 -6.14 2.59
N GLY A 39 -8.73 -6.01 3.90
CA GLY A 39 -9.82 -5.22 4.45
C GLY A 39 -9.74 -3.74 4.05
N LEU A 40 -8.54 -3.15 4.09
CA LEU A 40 -8.33 -1.78 3.65
C LEU A 40 -8.63 -1.61 2.16
N LEU A 41 -8.11 -2.51 1.31
CA LEU A 41 -8.33 -2.47 -0.13
C LEU A 41 -9.81 -2.66 -0.49
N SER A 42 -10.47 -3.63 0.13
CA SER A 42 -11.89 -3.92 -0.03
C SER A 42 -12.76 -2.71 0.33
N TYR A 43 -12.46 -2.06 1.47
CA TYR A 43 -13.16 -0.85 1.87
C TYR A 43 -12.96 0.29 0.85
N LEU A 44 -11.72 0.54 0.44
CA LEU A 44 -11.42 1.60 -0.51
C LEU A 44 -12.07 1.34 -1.88
N GLN A 45 -12.07 0.09 -2.35
CA GLN A 45 -12.73 -0.30 -3.59
C GLN A 45 -14.23 -0.03 -3.56
N LEU A 46 -14.91 -0.31 -2.44
CA LEU A 46 -16.33 0.04 -2.27
C LEU A 46 -16.57 1.56 -2.34
N GLN A 47 -15.62 2.34 -1.84
CA GLN A 47 -15.70 3.81 -1.85
C GLN A 47 -15.36 4.40 -3.23
N VAL A 48 -14.54 3.73 -4.06
CA VAL A 48 -14.26 4.17 -5.45
C VAL A 48 -15.56 4.37 -6.22
N SER A 49 -16.52 3.45 -6.08
CA SER A 49 -17.83 3.53 -6.75
C SER A 49 -18.64 4.77 -6.35
N LYS A 50 -18.37 5.34 -5.17
CA LYS A 50 -19.09 6.51 -4.64
C LYS A 50 -18.44 7.84 -4.99
N ILE A 51 -17.13 7.83 -5.29
CA ILE A 51 -16.36 9.05 -5.53
C ILE A 51 -16.09 9.30 -7.02
N ALA A 52 -16.68 8.55 -7.96
CA ALA A 52 -16.61 8.81 -9.41
C ALA A 52 -15.18 9.13 -9.93
N GLY A 53 -14.14 8.51 -9.35
CA GLY A 53 -12.74 8.71 -9.74
C GLY A 53 -12.01 9.87 -9.06
N VAL A 54 -12.59 10.57 -8.07
CA VAL A 54 -11.88 11.58 -7.27
C VAL A 54 -10.91 10.90 -6.28
N THR A 55 -9.89 11.63 -5.82
CA THR A 55 -8.97 11.19 -4.75
C THR A 55 -9.74 10.90 -3.45
N PHE A 56 -9.36 9.82 -2.75
CA PHE A 56 -9.88 9.52 -1.41
C PHE A 56 -9.61 10.66 -0.43
N ARG A 57 -10.62 11.04 0.34
CA ARG A 57 -10.51 12.06 1.38
C ARG A 57 -9.98 11.44 2.67
N ASP A 58 -9.51 12.29 3.57
CA ASP A 58 -9.04 11.88 4.89
C ASP A 58 -10.15 11.17 5.69
N GLU A 59 -11.40 11.62 5.56
CA GLU A 59 -12.58 10.93 6.10
C GLU A 59 -12.71 9.48 5.62
N THR A 60 -12.39 9.21 4.35
CA THR A 60 -12.45 7.85 3.80
C THR A 60 -11.43 6.95 4.51
N PHE A 61 -10.22 7.45 4.77
CA PHE A 61 -9.19 6.69 5.49
C PHE A 61 -9.52 6.56 6.98
N HIS A 62 -10.20 7.53 7.58
CA HIS A 62 -10.67 7.45 8.96
C HIS A 62 -11.74 6.36 9.13
N GLU A 63 -12.71 6.30 8.23
CA GLU A 63 -13.72 5.23 8.24
C GLU A 63 -13.13 3.87 7.85
N ALA A 64 -12.14 3.85 6.95
CA ALA A 64 -11.39 2.62 6.65
C ALA A 64 -10.70 2.07 7.90
N ALA A 65 -10.01 2.93 8.66
CA ALA A 65 -9.36 2.57 9.92
C ALA A 65 -10.35 1.95 10.92
N LYS A 66 -11.55 2.52 11.06
CA LYS A 66 -12.62 1.93 11.89
C LYS A 66 -13.06 0.58 11.36
N SER A 67 -13.25 0.45 10.05
CA SER A 67 -13.72 -0.78 9.43
C SER A 67 -12.77 -1.95 9.65
N ILE A 68 -11.45 -1.71 9.62
CA ILE A 68 -10.43 -2.75 9.79
C ILE A 68 -9.96 -2.92 11.24
N ALA A 69 -10.42 -2.08 12.17
CA ALA A 69 -9.97 -2.10 13.57
C ALA A 69 -10.15 -3.48 14.23
N HIS A 70 -11.21 -4.20 13.88
CA HIS A 70 -11.48 -5.55 14.38
C HIS A 70 -10.52 -6.63 13.83
N LEU A 71 -9.81 -6.35 12.74
CA LEU A 71 -8.81 -7.23 12.12
C LEU A 71 -7.41 -7.03 12.72
N SER A 72 -7.20 -5.93 13.44
CA SER A 72 -5.92 -5.61 14.09
C SER A 72 -5.65 -6.54 15.27
N LYS A 73 -5.01 -7.69 14.99
CA LYS A 73 -4.65 -8.69 16.00
C LYS A 73 -3.37 -8.35 16.76
N GLN A 74 -2.46 -7.57 16.17
CA GLN A 74 -1.13 -7.28 16.72
C GLN A 74 -0.65 -5.87 16.39
N GLY A 75 0.12 -5.29 17.31
CA GLY A 75 0.75 -3.98 17.12
C GLY A 75 -0.17 -2.80 17.41
N SER A 76 0.31 -1.60 17.06
CA SER A 76 -0.39 -0.34 17.35
C SER A 76 -1.63 -0.19 16.45
N PRO A 77 -2.73 0.38 16.98
CA PRO A 77 -3.95 0.62 16.22
C PRO A 77 -3.66 1.39 14.93
N LYS A 78 -4.28 0.97 13.83
CA LYS A 78 -4.15 1.68 12.55
C LYS A 78 -5.05 2.89 12.60
N ASP A 79 -4.45 4.06 12.68
CA ASP A 79 -5.17 5.31 12.50
C ASP A 79 -5.31 5.65 11.01
N MET A 80 -6.03 6.74 10.75
CA MET A 80 -6.20 7.31 9.41
C MET A 80 -4.86 7.54 8.69
N ALA A 81 -3.84 8.03 9.39
CA ALA A 81 -2.55 8.33 8.79
C ALA A 81 -1.81 7.07 8.36
N GLN A 82 -1.88 6.00 9.16
CA GLN A 82 -1.36 4.67 8.82
C GLN A 82 -2.08 4.12 7.57
N CYS A 83 -3.41 4.19 7.52
CA CYS A 83 -4.18 3.74 6.35
C CYS A 83 -3.81 4.51 5.07
N LYS A 84 -3.68 5.84 5.17
CA LYS A 84 -3.28 6.71 4.06
C LYS A 84 -1.86 6.42 3.56
N ARG A 85 -0.91 6.22 4.48
CA ARG A 85 0.47 5.83 4.15
C ARG A 85 0.50 4.47 3.46
N LYS A 86 -0.23 3.49 3.99
CA LYS A 86 -0.32 2.14 3.40
C LYS A 86 -0.92 2.16 2.00
N TRP A 87 -2.00 2.90 1.80
CA TRP A 87 -2.59 3.10 0.47
C TRP A 87 -1.60 3.73 -0.52
N LYS A 88 -0.88 4.78 -0.11
CA LYS A 88 0.12 5.41 -0.98
C LYS A 88 1.21 4.42 -1.41
N ALA A 89 1.69 3.59 -0.49
CA ALA A 89 2.65 2.53 -0.78
C ALA A 89 2.10 1.53 -1.80
N LEU A 90 0.91 0.98 -1.55
CA LEU A 90 0.24 0.02 -2.44
C LEU A 90 0.01 0.60 -3.84
N LYS A 91 -0.41 1.87 -3.92
CA LYS A 91 -0.59 2.58 -5.20
C LYS A 91 0.72 2.69 -5.98
N GLN A 92 1.84 3.00 -5.33
CA GLN A 92 3.14 3.07 -6.01
C GLN A 92 3.57 1.69 -6.53
N ILE A 93 3.39 0.63 -5.74
CA ILE A 93 3.70 -0.74 -6.16
C ILE A 93 2.86 -1.14 -7.38
N HIS A 94 1.54 -0.88 -7.33
CA HIS A 94 0.65 -1.15 -8.46
C HIS A 94 1.09 -0.42 -9.74
N LEU A 95 1.39 0.88 -9.65
CA LEU A 95 1.88 1.65 -10.80
C LEU A 95 3.23 1.15 -11.34
N ALA A 96 4.12 0.67 -10.47
CA ALA A 96 5.39 0.09 -10.89
C ALA A 96 5.18 -1.23 -11.66
N ILE A 97 4.30 -2.09 -11.16
CA ILE A 97 3.91 -3.34 -11.85
C ILE A 97 3.24 -3.03 -13.18
N GLU A 98 2.30 -2.09 -13.22
CA GLU A 98 1.62 -1.69 -14.45
C GLU A 98 2.60 -1.16 -15.50
N ARG A 99 3.54 -0.30 -15.11
CA ARG A 99 4.60 0.19 -16.01
C ARG A 99 5.48 -0.94 -16.54
N TYR A 100 5.84 -1.89 -15.69
CA TYR A 100 6.61 -3.06 -16.10
C TYR A 100 5.83 -3.90 -17.11
N CYS A 101 4.59 -4.26 -16.79
CA CYS A 101 3.71 -5.03 -17.66
C CYS A 101 3.52 -4.36 -19.02
N ASN A 102 3.20 -3.06 -19.03
CA ASN A 102 3.05 -2.29 -20.26
C ASN A 102 4.32 -2.30 -21.10
N ARG A 103 5.50 -2.12 -20.49
CA ARG A 103 6.78 -2.15 -21.21
C ARG A 103 7.14 -3.54 -21.73
N SER A 104 6.79 -4.60 -21.01
CA SER A 104 7.03 -5.98 -21.42
C SER A 104 6.07 -6.47 -22.51
N ARG A 105 4.87 -5.88 -22.62
CA ARG A 105 3.89 -6.20 -23.66
C ARG A 105 4.29 -5.73 -25.07
N PHE A 106 5.30 -4.88 -25.15
CA PHE A 106 5.89 -4.40 -26.41
C PHE A 106 7.13 -5.20 -26.86
N TYR A 107 7.37 -6.38 -26.24
CA TYR A 107 8.40 -7.34 -26.68
C TYR A 107 7.77 -8.69 -27.01
#